data_AF-A0A7V9GA23-F1
#
_entry.id   AF-A0A7V9GA23-F1
#
_cell.length_a   1.000
_cell.length_b   1.000
_cell.length_c   1.000
_cell.angle_alpha   90.00
_cell.angle_beta   90.00
_cell.angle_gamma   90.00
#
_symmetry.space_group_name_H-M   'P 1'
#
loop_
_entity.id
_entity.type
_entity.pdbx_description
1 polymer ?
#
loop_
_entity_poly.entity_id
_entity_poly.type
_entity_poly.pdbx_seq_one_letter_code
_entity_poly.pdbx_strand_id
1 'polypeptide(L)'
;MKTIFRVLAFGIFMTAFTAVSLTSVFAQDVCGNLEMKQDLYEKKFQGNFQGKTIEQKQTAIDAAKQYIEKFGACEEDKAIIEYLKTTVPALEKDIVKINDAKQVEAQNALFNRFDAAIKSKNTADTFAVGKEILAKNPDIVDVLIVLATVGYDQARMNPPVNTYNNETVSYAKSAIDKIQAGKTSVNGSYGVLAYSYKNKENALGWMNYIVGYVMYYGQSKKEEALPFLYKATQANSSTTKTDAVLYQTIALYYRDQVARLGDEIVAKLKETENQATDEVKALIALQKGYSDRAIDAYARAYSVADKSAANKPYRDGLLSSLKDIYRIRYEGKREDVDAYISSVMSKPMPDPTTKVAPVGEDETTAATTTPTTTTTPTTPSTAKPGTTPATTKPATTTPKPATTTKPLSSTTTTESTTKVTVSKTNGSNSSNEATTNTSAKTKTPAKKPAPKKKGTR
;
A
#
# COMPACT_ATOMS: atom_id res chain seq x y z
N MET A 1 -3.22 11.66 21.68
CA MET A 1 -4.11 10.46 21.64
C MET A 1 -5.59 10.84 21.78
N LYS A 2 -6.13 11.18 22.96
CA LYS A 2 -7.59 11.46 23.18
C LYS A 2 -8.28 12.49 22.26
N THR A 3 -7.54 13.27 21.48
CA THR A 3 -8.05 14.35 20.60
C THR A 3 -8.25 13.93 19.14
N ILE A 4 -7.55 12.92 18.63
CA ILE A 4 -7.49 12.62 17.18
C ILE A 4 -8.84 12.11 16.66
N PHE A 5 -9.39 11.06 17.27
CA PHE A 5 -10.64 10.44 16.81
C PHE A 5 -11.90 11.29 17.07
N ARG A 6 -11.82 12.35 17.88
CA ARG A 6 -12.97 13.23 18.20
C ARG A 6 -13.44 14.08 17.02
N VAL A 7 -12.62 14.26 15.99
CA VAL A 7 -12.93 15.14 14.84
C VAL A 7 -13.84 14.45 13.81
N LEU A 8 -13.87 13.11 13.78
CA LEU A 8 -14.62 12.29 12.80
C LEU A 8 -16.10 12.03 13.21
N ALA A 9 -16.62 12.74 14.21
CA ALA A 9 -17.85 12.36 14.91
C ALA A 9 -19.15 13.07 14.45
N PHE A 10 -19.09 14.05 13.55
CA PHE A 10 -20.28 14.79 13.12
C PHE A 10 -20.89 14.23 11.82
N GLY A 11 -21.90 13.37 11.96
CA GLY A 11 -22.68 12.79 10.86
C GLY A 11 -24.16 12.63 11.24
N ILE A 12 -25.02 13.45 10.63
CA ILE A 12 -26.44 13.65 10.98
C ILE A 12 -27.26 12.36 10.85
N PHE A 13 -28.11 12.07 11.85
CA PHE A 13 -29.33 11.28 11.67
C PHE A 13 -30.51 11.95 12.38
N MET A 14 -31.58 12.22 11.61
CA MET A 14 -32.88 12.71 12.08
C MET A 14 -33.87 11.54 11.99
N THR A 15 -34.58 11.24 13.08
CA THR A 15 -35.59 10.16 13.11
C THR A 15 -36.97 10.77 13.34
N ALA A 16 -37.93 10.45 12.47
CA ALA A 16 -39.27 11.04 12.53
C ALA A 16 -40.08 10.47 13.71
N PHE A 17 -40.76 11.35 14.46
CA PHE A 17 -41.78 10.96 15.43
C PHE A 17 -43.10 10.65 14.71
N THR A 18 -43.71 9.51 15.02
CA THR A 18 -45.05 9.15 14.56
C THR A 18 -46.11 9.86 15.40
N ALA A 19 -47.01 10.62 14.76
CA ALA A 19 -48.15 11.21 15.44
C ALA A 19 -49.16 10.14 15.88
N VAL A 20 -49.62 10.21 17.13
CA VAL A 20 -50.71 9.38 17.66
C VAL A 20 -52.01 10.16 17.49
N SER A 21 -52.99 9.57 16.82
CA SER A 21 -54.34 10.13 16.69
C SER A 21 -55.14 9.92 17.98
N LEU A 22 -55.76 10.98 18.49
CA LEU A 22 -56.65 10.91 19.66
C LEU A 22 -58.12 11.04 19.24
N THR A 23 -58.98 10.27 19.92
CA THR A 23 -60.44 10.32 19.78
C THR A 23 -61.03 11.35 20.74
N SER A 24 -62.06 12.07 20.28
CA SER A 24 -62.77 13.06 21.10
C SER A 24 -63.64 12.40 22.16
N VAL A 25 -63.50 12.86 23.41
CA VAL A 25 -64.35 12.46 24.55
C VAL A 25 -65.02 13.71 25.12
N PHE A 26 -66.23 13.55 25.65
CA PHE A 26 -67.13 14.65 26.03
C PHE A 26 -66.59 15.51 27.19
N ALA A 27 -67.01 16.78 27.19
CA ALA A 27 -66.60 17.78 28.16
C ALA A 27 -67.14 17.52 29.58
N GLN A 28 -66.34 16.84 30.39
CA GLN A 28 -66.29 17.10 31.84
C GLN A 28 -65.38 18.31 32.09
N ASP A 29 -65.45 18.91 33.29
CA ASP A 29 -64.49 19.95 33.69
C ASP A 29 -63.10 19.34 33.88
N VAL A 30 -62.27 19.46 32.85
CA VAL A 30 -60.88 18.98 32.84
C VAL A 30 -60.01 19.81 33.78
N CYS A 31 -60.29 21.11 33.93
CA CYS A 31 -59.53 22.02 34.78
C CYS A 31 -59.70 21.66 36.27
N GLY A 32 -60.87 21.16 36.67
CA GLY A 32 -61.11 20.60 38.01
C GLY A 32 -60.36 19.29 38.34
N ASN A 33 -59.71 18.61 37.39
CA ASN A 33 -59.12 17.28 37.61
C ASN A 33 -57.73 17.33 38.27
N LEU A 34 -57.70 17.59 39.57
CA LEU A 34 -56.48 17.72 40.37
C LEU A 34 -55.60 16.45 40.34
N GLU A 35 -56.18 15.25 40.39
CA GLU A 35 -55.42 13.99 40.37
C GLU A 35 -54.63 13.84 39.06
N MET A 36 -55.25 14.14 37.91
CA MET A 36 -54.56 14.08 36.62
C MET A 36 -53.52 15.19 36.46
N LYS A 37 -53.76 16.38 37.03
CA LYS A 37 -52.74 17.45 37.10
C LYS A 37 -51.52 17.01 37.91
N GLN A 38 -51.72 16.41 39.09
CA GLN A 38 -50.64 15.90 39.95
C GLN A 38 -49.87 14.73 39.32
N ASP A 39 -50.56 13.75 38.74
CA ASP A 39 -49.89 12.60 38.11
C ASP A 39 -49.04 13.02 36.89
N LEU A 40 -49.53 13.94 36.05
CA LEU A 40 -48.78 14.43 34.89
C LEU A 40 -47.67 15.42 35.27
N TYR A 41 -47.97 16.46 36.05
CA TYR A 41 -47.00 17.53 36.32
C TYR A 41 -46.02 17.19 37.44
N GLU A 42 -46.51 16.79 38.62
CA GLU A 42 -45.64 16.56 39.79
C GLU A 42 -44.94 15.20 39.66
N LYS A 43 -45.72 14.13 39.54
CA LYS A 43 -45.20 12.75 39.60
C LYS A 43 -44.44 12.32 38.35
N LYS A 44 -44.96 12.62 37.14
CA LYS A 44 -44.30 12.25 35.89
C LYS A 44 -43.30 13.30 35.40
N PHE A 45 -43.68 14.56 35.25
CA PHE A 45 -42.76 15.59 34.77
C PHE A 45 -41.72 16.00 35.83
N GLN A 46 -42.10 16.52 37.02
CA GLN A 46 -41.12 16.96 38.02
C GLN A 46 -40.31 15.77 38.58
N GLY A 47 -40.91 14.58 38.67
CA GLY A 47 -40.20 13.34 39.02
C GLY A 47 -39.11 12.91 38.02
N ASN A 48 -39.10 13.40 36.78
CA ASN A 48 -38.17 12.94 35.73
C ASN A 48 -37.39 14.02 34.96
N PHE A 49 -37.76 15.31 35.01
CA PHE A 49 -37.08 16.35 34.19
C PHE A 49 -35.59 16.55 34.52
N GLN A 50 -35.21 16.37 35.80
CA GLN A 50 -33.81 16.35 36.25
C GLN A 50 -33.09 15.02 35.99
N GLY A 51 -33.79 14.05 35.41
CA GLY A 51 -33.25 12.75 35.03
C GLY A 51 -32.05 12.86 34.09
N LYS A 52 -31.12 11.92 34.23
CA LYS A 52 -29.87 11.88 33.45
C LYS A 52 -29.93 10.89 32.29
N THR A 53 -30.96 10.06 32.23
CA THR A 53 -31.17 9.10 31.14
C THR A 53 -32.13 9.64 30.08
N ILE A 54 -32.18 8.98 28.91
CA ILE A 54 -33.07 9.38 27.81
C ILE A 54 -34.51 9.04 28.19
N GLU A 55 -34.73 7.88 28.82
CA GLU A 55 -36.02 7.35 29.23
C GLU A 55 -36.70 8.28 30.25
N GLN A 56 -35.93 8.83 31.20
CA GLN A 56 -36.43 9.84 32.15
C GLN A 56 -36.82 11.14 31.44
N LYS A 57 -35.93 11.73 30.64
CA LYS A 57 -36.24 12.99 29.93
C LYS A 57 -37.41 12.82 28.95
N GLN A 58 -37.53 11.66 28.30
CA GLN A 58 -38.67 11.36 27.42
C GLN A 58 -39.97 11.25 28.23
N THR A 59 -39.97 10.55 29.37
CA THR A 59 -41.13 10.47 30.29
C THR A 59 -41.59 11.87 30.73
N ALA A 60 -40.64 12.77 31.01
CA ALA A 60 -40.96 14.16 31.34
C ALA A 60 -41.53 14.93 30.14
N ILE A 61 -40.94 14.81 28.94
CA ILE A 61 -41.43 15.44 27.71
C ILE A 61 -42.85 14.98 27.37
N ASP A 62 -43.13 13.69 27.44
CA ASP A 62 -44.44 13.12 27.07
C ASP A 62 -45.51 13.53 28.08
N ALA A 63 -45.19 13.54 29.37
CA ALA A 63 -46.10 14.04 30.42
C ALA A 63 -46.35 15.55 30.29
N ALA A 64 -45.32 16.34 29.97
CA ALA A 64 -45.46 17.78 29.74
C ALA A 64 -46.31 18.09 28.50
N LYS A 65 -46.14 17.35 27.40
CA LYS A 65 -46.96 17.47 26.19
C LYS A 65 -48.42 17.13 26.49
N GLN A 66 -48.69 16.01 27.17
CA GLN A 66 -50.04 15.64 27.59
C GLN A 66 -50.68 16.66 28.55
N TYR A 67 -49.88 17.30 29.42
CA TYR A 67 -50.36 18.36 30.31
C TYR A 67 -50.73 19.63 29.51
N ILE A 68 -49.84 20.10 28.61
CA ILE A 68 -50.12 21.24 27.73
C ILE A 68 -51.35 20.99 26.84
N GLU A 69 -51.53 19.76 26.36
CA GLU A 69 -52.67 19.36 25.52
C GLU A 69 -53.99 19.37 26.31
N LYS A 70 -54.04 18.75 27.48
CA LYS A 70 -55.28 18.58 28.26
C LYS A 70 -55.70 19.83 29.03
N PHE A 71 -54.75 20.56 29.59
CA PHE A 71 -55.02 21.72 30.44
C PHE A 71 -54.72 23.05 29.74
N GLY A 72 -54.33 23.04 28.46
CA GLY A 72 -53.84 24.20 27.71
C GLY A 72 -54.76 25.43 27.62
N ALA A 73 -56.03 25.29 28.02
CA ALA A 73 -57.05 26.34 28.07
C ALA A 73 -57.49 26.71 29.51
N CYS A 74 -56.96 26.05 30.54
CA CYS A 74 -57.25 26.36 31.95
C CYS A 74 -56.41 27.57 32.40
N GLU A 75 -57.06 28.65 32.81
CA GLU A 75 -56.38 29.90 33.16
C GLU A 75 -55.54 29.78 34.45
N GLU A 76 -55.91 28.90 35.39
CA GLU A 76 -55.12 28.68 36.62
C GLU A 76 -53.78 27.95 36.37
N ASP A 77 -53.68 27.15 35.31
CA ASP A 77 -52.45 26.41 34.96
C ASP A 77 -51.52 27.21 34.04
N LYS A 78 -51.90 28.43 33.63
CA LYS A 78 -51.23 29.23 32.59
C LYS A 78 -49.72 29.37 32.77
N ALA A 79 -49.27 29.61 34.00
CA ALA A 79 -47.84 29.70 34.35
C ALA A 79 -47.09 28.36 34.21
N ILE A 80 -47.74 27.23 34.54
CA ILE A 80 -47.20 25.89 34.32
C ILE A 80 -47.09 25.61 32.82
N ILE A 81 -48.13 25.94 32.05
CA ILE A 81 -48.18 25.74 30.59
C ILE A 81 -47.07 26.54 29.89
N GLU A 82 -46.82 27.79 30.27
CA GLU A 82 -45.74 28.62 29.73
C GLU A 82 -44.34 28.07 30.08
N TYR A 83 -44.15 27.63 31.33
CA TYR A 83 -42.93 26.97 31.77
C TYR A 83 -42.66 25.66 31.01
N LEU A 84 -43.69 24.82 30.82
CA LEU A 84 -43.58 23.56 30.09
C LEU A 84 -43.31 23.78 28.59
N LYS A 85 -43.98 24.75 27.95
CA LYS A 85 -43.73 25.16 26.56
C LYS A 85 -42.26 25.59 26.34
N THR A 86 -41.65 26.21 27.35
CA THR A 86 -40.23 26.61 27.32
C THR A 86 -39.29 25.43 27.62
N THR A 87 -39.68 24.54 28.53
CA THR A 87 -38.82 23.46 29.04
C THR A 87 -38.78 22.24 28.14
N VAL A 88 -39.87 21.88 27.45
CA VAL A 88 -39.92 20.72 26.54
C VAL A 88 -38.85 20.80 25.43
N PRO A 89 -38.71 21.90 24.66
CA PRO A 89 -37.65 22.00 23.65
C PRO A 89 -36.22 21.93 24.21
N ALA A 90 -36.02 22.36 25.46
CA ALA A 90 -34.73 22.24 26.14
C ALA A 90 -34.41 20.78 26.51
N LEU A 91 -35.41 20.02 26.98
CA LEU A 91 -35.28 18.59 27.27
C LEU A 91 -35.07 17.75 26.00
N GLU A 92 -35.76 18.09 24.90
CA GLU A 92 -35.57 17.44 23.59
C GLU A 92 -34.14 17.66 23.08
N LYS A 93 -33.64 18.89 23.17
CA LYS A 93 -32.25 19.23 22.85
C LYS A 93 -31.22 18.54 23.76
N ASP A 94 -31.57 18.26 25.02
CA ASP A 94 -30.73 17.46 25.93
C ASP A 94 -30.70 15.97 25.54
N ILE A 95 -31.82 15.38 25.12
CA ILE A 95 -31.85 13.98 24.64
C ILE A 95 -30.90 13.80 23.46
N VAL A 96 -30.91 14.73 22.51
CA VAL A 96 -29.97 14.72 21.36
C VAL A 96 -28.51 14.72 21.85
N LYS A 97 -28.13 15.66 22.74
CA LYS A 97 -26.76 15.68 23.32
C LYS A 97 -26.38 14.37 24.01
N ILE A 98 -27.30 13.76 24.76
CA ILE A 98 -27.05 12.50 25.48
C ILE A 98 -26.86 11.34 24.50
N ASN A 99 -27.66 11.28 23.43
CA ASN A 99 -27.49 10.29 22.38
C ASN A 99 -26.16 10.48 21.64
N ASP A 100 -25.83 11.71 21.22
CA ASP A 100 -24.56 12.03 20.56
C ASP A 100 -23.36 11.65 21.44
N ALA A 101 -23.42 11.97 22.74
CA ALA A 101 -22.39 11.57 23.71
C ALA A 101 -22.24 10.04 23.82
N LYS A 102 -23.35 9.28 23.86
CA LYS A 102 -23.33 7.80 23.84
C LYS A 102 -22.73 7.24 22.55
N GLN A 103 -23.03 7.83 21.38
CA GLN A 103 -22.43 7.40 20.10
C GLN A 103 -20.93 7.68 20.07
N VAL A 104 -20.50 8.86 20.54
CA VAL A 104 -19.08 9.21 20.69
C VAL A 104 -18.38 8.27 21.67
N GLU A 105 -18.99 7.92 22.80
CA GLU A 105 -18.43 6.95 23.75
C GLU A 105 -18.28 5.55 23.12
N ALA A 106 -19.30 5.04 22.45
CA ALA A 106 -19.26 3.76 21.74
C ALA A 106 -18.18 3.74 20.63
N GLN A 107 -18.03 4.82 19.87
CA GLN A 107 -16.99 4.96 18.85
C GLN A 107 -15.58 4.98 19.48
N ASN A 108 -15.38 5.71 20.59
CA ASN A 108 -14.12 5.71 21.33
C ASN A 108 -13.82 4.31 21.90
N ALA A 109 -14.82 3.55 22.35
CA ALA A 109 -14.63 2.18 22.83
C ALA A 109 -14.12 1.23 21.72
N LEU A 110 -14.63 1.37 20.49
CA LEU A 110 -14.12 0.64 19.33
C LEU A 110 -12.66 1.01 19.01
N PHE A 111 -12.33 2.30 18.94
CA PHE A 111 -10.95 2.71 18.70
C PHE A 111 -10.01 2.26 19.82
N ASN A 112 -10.43 2.29 21.09
CA ASN A 112 -9.63 1.76 22.21
C ASN A 112 -9.38 0.24 22.09
N ARG A 113 -10.37 -0.55 21.65
CA ARG A 113 -10.19 -1.99 21.36
C ARG A 113 -9.21 -2.23 20.20
N PHE A 114 -9.30 -1.43 19.13
CA PHE A 114 -8.40 -1.50 17.97
C PHE A 114 -6.95 -1.14 18.36
N ASP A 115 -6.77 -0.03 19.08
CA ASP A 115 -5.49 0.40 19.65
C ASP A 115 -4.86 -0.68 20.54
N ALA A 116 -5.67 -1.38 21.34
CA ALA A 116 -5.20 -2.45 22.22
C ALA A 116 -4.78 -3.70 21.44
N ALA A 117 -5.57 -4.13 20.44
CA ALA A 117 -5.27 -5.27 19.58
C ALA A 117 -3.97 -5.08 18.79
N ILE A 118 -3.72 -3.87 18.29
CA ILE A 118 -2.47 -3.52 17.59
C ILE A 118 -1.28 -3.59 18.55
N LYS A 119 -1.42 -3.05 19.78
CA LYS A 119 -0.34 -3.05 20.79
C LYS A 119 -0.03 -4.45 21.33
N SER A 120 -1.02 -5.32 21.43
CA SER A 120 -0.83 -6.75 21.77
C SER A 120 -0.40 -7.62 20.57
N LYS A 121 -0.37 -7.04 19.36
CA LYS A 121 -0.17 -7.74 18.07
C LYS A 121 -1.22 -8.82 17.78
N ASN A 122 -2.38 -8.79 18.43
CA ASN A 122 -3.47 -9.71 18.10
C ASN A 122 -4.11 -9.32 16.76
N THR A 123 -3.67 -9.98 15.70
CA THR A 123 -4.15 -9.72 14.33
C THR A 123 -5.64 -10.07 14.18
N ALA A 124 -6.12 -11.14 14.83
CA ALA A 124 -7.52 -11.54 14.74
C ALA A 124 -8.45 -10.46 15.30
N ASP A 125 -8.15 -9.95 16.51
CA ASP A 125 -8.88 -8.82 17.11
C ASP A 125 -8.73 -7.54 16.27
N THR A 126 -7.54 -7.29 15.73
CA THR A 126 -7.30 -6.10 14.89
C THR A 126 -8.20 -6.11 13.64
N PHE A 127 -8.29 -7.25 12.95
CA PHE A 127 -9.19 -7.41 11.80
C PHE A 127 -10.67 -7.40 12.21
N ALA A 128 -11.05 -8.01 13.34
CA ALA A 128 -12.42 -8.00 13.83
C ALA A 128 -12.91 -6.58 14.18
N VAL A 129 -12.17 -5.86 15.04
CA VAL A 129 -12.53 -4.51 15.48
C VAL A 129 -12.39 -3.50 14.33
N GLY A 130 -11.40 -3.67 13.45
CA GLY A 130 -11.27 -2.85 12.24
C GLY A 130 -12.50 -2.97 11.32
N LYS A 131 -13.07 -4.19 11.18
CA LYS A 131 -14.34 -4.41 10.48
C LYS A 131 -15.52 -3.76 11.20
N GLU A 132 -15.62 -3.84 12.52
CA GLU A 132 -16.66 -3.14 13.31
C GLU A 132 -16.60 -1.60 13.11
N ILE A 133 -15.40 -1.03 13.02
CA ILE A 133 -15.21 0.42 12.78
C ILE A 133 -15.61 0.79 11.35
N LEU A 134 -15.11 0.06 10.35
CA LEU A 134 -15.38 0.36 8.93
C LEU A 134 -16.84 0.13 8.54
N ALA A 135 -17.54 -0.81 9.18
CA ALA A 135 -18.98 -0.98 9.02
C ALA A 135 -19.82 0.22 9.51
N LYS A 136 -19.28 1.02 10.44
CA LYS A 136 -19.90 2.26 10.93
C LYS A 136 -19.44 3.51 10.18
N ASN A 137 -18.19 3.52 9.70
CA ASN A 137 -17.65 4.61 8.89
C ASN A 137 -16.59 4.06 7.91
N PRO A 138 -16.96 3.76 6.64
CA PRO A 138 -16.08 3.14 5.65
C PRO A 138 -15.07 4.12 5.01
N ASP A 139 -15.09 5.39 5.41
CA ASP A 139 -14.19 6.43 4.90
C ASP A 139 -12.91 6.62 5.73
N ILE A 140 -12.74 5.86 6.82
CA ILE A 140 -11.57 5.97 7.71
C ILE A 140 -10.34 5.32 7.06
N VAL A 141 -9.65 6.10 6.23
CA VAL A 141 -8.37 5.77 5.57
C VAL A 141 -7.37 5.12 6.52
N ASP A 142 -7.28 5.60 7.75
CA ASP A 142 -6.28 5.13 8.72
C ASP A 142 -6.49 3.68 9.15
N VAL A 143 -7.74 3.24 9.29
CA VAL A 143 -8.07 1.86 9.65
C VAL A 143 -7.82 0.94 8.45
N LEU A 144 -8.13 1.38 7.23
CA LEU A 144 -7.79 0.67 5.99
C LEU A 144 -6.28 0.46 5.85
N ILE A 145 -5.48 1.50 6.09
CA ILE A 145 -4.00 1.45 6.06
C ILE A 145 -3.45 0.48 7.12
N VAL A 146 -3.94 0.57 8.37
CA VAL A 146 -3.48 -0.30 9.46
C VAL A 146 -3.81 -1.77 9.15
N LEU A 147 -5.03 -2.07 8.72
CA LEU A 147 -5.44 -3.43 8.35
C LEU A 147 -4.60 -3.98 7.19
N ALA A 148 -4.33 -3.15 6.17
CA ALA A 148 -3.44 -3.50 5.08
C ALA A 148 -2.02 -3.84 5.58
N THR A 149 -1.39 -2.99 6.39
CA THR A 149 -0.01 -3.25 6.83
C THR A 149 0.09 -4.40 7.84
N VAL A 150 -0.87 -4.56 8.75
CA VAL A 150 -0.90 -5.71 9.68
C VAL A 150 -1.08 -7.03 8.91
N GLY A 151 -1.95 -7.06 7.90
CA GLY A 151 -2.12 -8.25 7.04
C GLY A 151 -0.88 -8.56 6.18
N TYR A 152 -0.18 -7.52 5.71
CA TYR A 152 1.11 -7.65 5.03
C TYR A 152 2.22 -8.18 5.97
N ASP A 153 2.26 -7.75 7.23
CA ASP A 153 3.17 -8.28 8.24
C ASP A 153 2.96 -9.81 8.44
N GLN A 154 1.70 -10.28 8.40
CA GLN A 154 1.36 -11.71 8.42
C GLN A 154 1.83 -12.45 7.16
N ALA A 155 1.58 -11.88 5.97
CA ALA A 155 1.98 -12.45 4.69
C ALA A 155 3.51 -12.50 4.50
N ARG A 156 4.28 -11.78 5.33
CA ARG A 156 5.75 -11.76 5.35
C ARG A 156 6.39 -12.58 6.48
N MET A 157 5.60 -13.29 7.28
CA MET A 157 6.14 -14.23 8.27
C MET A 157 6.84 -15.42 7.60
N ASN A 158 7.64 -16.15 8.39
CA ASN A 158 8.22 -17.43 7.98
C ASN A 158 7.84 -18.51 9.01
N PRO A 159 6.88 -19.41 8.69
CA PRO A 159 6.11 -19.50 7.45
C PRO A 159 5.09 -18.34 7.29
N PRO A 160 4.68 -17.99 6.05
CA PRO A 160 3.67 -16.96 5.80
C PRO A 160 2.29 -17.30 6.35
N VAL A 161 1.58 -16.32 6.91
CA VAL A 161 0.21 -16.48 7.43
C VAL A 161 -0.79 -15.86 6.44
N ASN A 162 -1.24 -16.68 5.49
CA ASN A 162 -2.05 -16.26 4.34
C ASN A 162 -3.54 -15.96 4.64
N THR A 163 -4.00 -16.20 5.88
CA THR A 163 -5.42 -16.13 6.29
C THR A 163 -6.12 -14.83 5.88
N TYR A 164 -5.41 -13.71 5.96
CA TYR A 164 -5.96 -12.37 5.77
C TYR A 164 -5.71 -11.78 4.38
N ASN A 165 -5.11 -12.52 3.44
CA ASN A 165 -4.59 -11.97 2.17
C ASN A 165 -5.67 -11.27 1.32
N ASN A 166 -6.86 -11.86 1.23
CA ASN A 166 -7.97 -11.29 0.46
C ASN A 166 -8.45 -9.95 1.04
N GLU A 167 -8.60 -9.89 2.37
CA GLU A 167 -9.00 -8.69 3.10
C GLU A 167 -7.90 -7.61 3.03
N THR A 168 -6.65 -8.01 3.17
CA THR A 168 -5.46 -7.15 3.06
C THR A 168 -5.40 -6.43 1.72
N VAL A 169 -5.58 -7.17 0.61
CA VAL A 169 -5.64 -6.60 -0.75
C VAL A 169 -6.85 -5.67 -0.91
N SER A 170 -8.00 -6.01 -0.32
CA SER A 170 -9.22 -5.19 -0.36
C SER A 170 -9.06 -3.86 0.38
N TYR A 171 -8.53 -3.88 1.61
CA TYR A 171 -8.29 -2.67 2.39
C TYR A 171 -7.17 -1.79 1.79
N ALA A 172 -6.11 -2.39 1.25
CA ALA A 172 -5.04 -1.64 0.59
C ALA A 172 -5.53 -0.93 -0.69
N LYS A 173 -6.37 -1.59 -1.51
CA LYS A 173 -7.04 -0.96 -2.67
C LYS A 173 -7.99 0.16 -2.21
N SER A 174 -8.84 -0.13 -1.23
CA SER A 174 -9.75 0.87 -0.64
C SER A 174 -9.00 2.10 -0.11
N ALA A 175 -7.84 1.91 0.55
CA ALA A 175 -7.00 3.01 1.00
C ALA A 175 -6.47 3.83 -0.19
N ILE A 176 -5.95 3.19 -1.24
CA ILE A 176 -5.49 3.87 -2.47
C ILE A 176 -6.61 4.76 -3.03
N ASP A 177 -7.82 4.21 -3.21
CA ASP A 177 -8.94 4.91 -3.83
C ASP A 177 -9.37 6.14 -3.00
N LYS A 178 -9.49 5.98 -1.68
CA LYS A 178 -9.85 7.09 -0.76
C LYS A 178 -8.77 8.18 -0.72
N ILE A 179 -7.49 7.80 -0.70
CA ILE A 179 -6.34 8.74 -0.72
C ILE A 179 -6.27 9.47 -2.06
N GLN A 180 -6.54 8.79 -3.17
CA GLN A 180 -6.63 9.42 -4.50
C GLN A 180 -7.78 10.42 -4.55
N ALA A 181 -8.96 10.07 -4.02
CA ALA A 181 -10.12 10.94 -3.84
C ALA A 181 -9.94 12.04 -2.76
N GLY A 182 -8.73 12.27 -2.25
CA GLY A 182 -8.40 13.41 -1.38
C GLY A 182 -8.75 13.23 0.10
N LYS A 183 -9.16 12.03 0.55
CA LYS A 183 -9.31 11.73 1.98
C LYS A 183 -7.93 11.61 2.63
N THR A 184 -7.75 12.22 3.80
CA THR A 184 -6.49 12.23 4.57
C THR A 184 -6.69 11.69 5.98
N SER A 185 -5.61 11.37 6.70
CA SER A 185 -5.69 11.30 8.17
C SER A 185 -5.90 12.68 8.79
N VAL A 186 -6.16 12.69 10.09
CA VAL A 186 -6.03 13.86 10.95
C VAL A 186 -4.57 14.35 10.92
N ASN A 187 -4.37 15.66 10.80
CA ASN A 187 -3.06 16.32 10.69
C ASN A 187 -2.26 16.03 9.38
N GLY A 188 -2.87 15.46 8.34
CA GLY A 188 -2.24 15.32 7.02
C GLY A 188 -1.25 14.16 6.85
N SER A 189 -1.00 13.40 7.91
CA SER A 189 -0.41 12.06 7.84
C SER A 189 -1.38 11.07 7.16
N TYR A 190 -0.97 9.80 7.07
CA TYR A 190 -1.80 8.69 6.59
C TYR A 190 -1.54 7.47 7.47
N GLY A 191 -2.56 6.87 8.09
CA GLY A 191 -2.39 5.77 9.03
C GLY A 191 -1.96 6.21 10.44
N VAL A 192 -2.12 5.32 11.42
CA VAL A 192 -1.98 5.63 12.86
C VAL A 192 -1.06 4.65 13.59
N LEU A 193 -0.67 5.01 14.82
CA LEU A 193 0.25 4.25 15.68
C LEU A 193 1.58 3.96 14.97
N ALA A 194 2.03 2.70 14.95
CA ALA A 194 3.26 2.27 14.27
C ALA A 194 3.14 2.25 12.73
N TYR A 195 1.93 2.39 12.20
CA TYR A 195 1.61 2.22 10.78
C TYR A 195 1.21 3.55 10.13
N SER A 196 2.04 4.59 10.34
CA SER A 196 1.80 5.96 9.85
C SER A 196 2.84 6.41 8.83
N TYR A 197 2.39 7.06 7.77
CA TYR A 197 3.17 7.51 6.62
C TYR A 197 3.15 9.03 6.53
N LYS A 198 4.32 9.63 6.31
CA LYS A 198 4.56 11.08 6.40
C LYS A 198 3.76 11.94 5.40
N ASN A 199 3.37 11.37 4.26
CA ASN A 199 2.67 12.06 3.16
C ASN A 199 1.93 11.06 2.25
N LYS A 200 1.14 11.61 1.31
CA LYS A 200 0.33 10.88 0.35
C LYS A 200 1.16 9.94 -0.52
N GLU A 201 2.36 10.36 -0.89
CA GLU A 201 3.26 9.63 -1.81
C GLU A 201 3.84 8.38 -1.14
N ASN A 202 4.22 8.47 0.15
CA ASN A 202 4.63 7.30 0.92
C ASN A 202 3.46 6.33 1.15
N ALA A 203 2.27 6.84 1.49
CA ALA A 203 1.09 6.01 1.70
C ALA A 203 0.67 5.27 0.43
N LEU A 204 0.56 5.98 -0.70
CA LEU A 204 0.20 5.38 -2.00
C LEU A 204 1.26 4.38 -2.48
N GLY A 205 2.54 4.70 -2.36
CA GLY A 205 3.62 3.77 -2.69
C GLY A 205 3.52 2.48 -1.89
N TRP A 206 3.39 2.59 -0.56
CA TRP A 206 3.32 1.43 0.33
C TRP A 206 2.04 0.60 0.15
N MET A 207 0.86 1.22 -0.01
CA MET A 207 -0.38 0.48 -0.28
C MET A 207 -0.31 -0.27 -1.62
N ASN A 208 0.24 0.33 -2.68
CA ASN A 208 0.43 -0.37 -3.96
C ASN A 208 1.43 -1.54 -3.82
N TYR A 209 2.49 -1.36 -3.02
CA TYR A 209 3.43 -2.44 -2.74
C TYR A 209 2.78 -3.59 -1.96
N ILE A 210 1.96 -3.32 -0.94
CA ILE A 210 1.20 -4.34 -0.21
C ILE A 210 0.32 -5.16 -1.17
N VAL A 211 -0.46 -4.48 -2.02
CA VAL A 211 -1.31 -5.15 -3.01
C VAL A 211 -0.46 -6.06 -3.91
N GLY A 212 0.62 -5.53 -4.48
CA GLY A 212 1.52 -6.29 -5.35
C GLY A 212 2.16 -7.49 -4.64
N TYR A 213 2.72 -7.30 -3.45
CA TYR A 213 3.40 -8.35 -2.69
C TYR A 213 2.44 -9.49 -2.29
N VAL A 214 1.28 -9.14 -1.73
CA VAL A 214 0.29 -10.14 -1.27
C VAL A 214 -0.36 -10.87 -2.44
N MET A 215 -0.61 -10.18 -3.57
CA MET A 215 -1.06 -10.85 -4.80
C MET A 215 0.02 -11.80 -5.36
N TYR A 216 1.28 -11.36 -5.42
CA TYR A 216 2.39 -12.13 -6.01
C TYR A 216 2.74 -13.40 -5.21
N TYR A 217 3.01 -13.24 -3.90
CA TYR A 217 3.47 -14.34 -3.03
C TYR A 217 2.33 -15.04 -2.30
N GLY A 218 1.36 -14.28 -1.78
CA GLY A 218 0.29 -14.78 -0.91
C GLY A 218 -0.95 -15.31 -1.64
N GLN A 219 -1.10 -15.03 -2.94
CA GLN A 219 -2.22 -15.49 -3.77
C GLN A 219 -1.77 -16.10 -5.11
N SER A 220 -0.46 -16.21 -5.37
CA SER A 220 0.14 -16.69 -6.62
C SER A 220 -0.25 -15.92 -7.90
N LYS A 221 -0.90 -14.76 -7.76
CA LYS A 221 -1.37 -13.88 -8.85
C LYS A 221 -0.23 -13.01 -9.39
N LYS A 222 0.86 -13.66 -9.84
CA LYS A 222 2.13 -13.01 -10.21
C LYS A 222 1.98 -11.88 -11.23
N GLU A 223 1.19 -12.08 -12.28
CA GLU A 223 1.01 -11.11 -13.37
C GLU A 223 0.07 -9.96 -12.97
N GLU A 224 -1.07 -10.26 -12.33
CA GLU A 224 -2.02 -9.25 -11.82
C GLU A 224 -1.39 -8.33 -10.74
N ALA A 225 -0.29 -8.75 -10.11
CA ALA A 225 0.46 -7.95 -9.15
C ALA A 225 1.34 -6.87 -9.81
N LEU A 226 1.81 -7.08 -11.04
CA LEU A 226 2.77 -6.19 -11.72
C LEU A 226 2.32 -4.73 -11.84
N PRO A 227 1.04 -4.40 -12.16
CA PRO A 227 0.58 -3.00 -12.19
C PRO A 227 0.72 -2.30 -10.84
N PHE A 228 0.59 -3.02 -9.73
CA PHE A 228 0.69 -2.48 -8.37
C PHE A 228 2.14 -2.37 -7.92
N LEU A 229 2.97 -3.39 -8.20
CA LEU A 229 4.42 -3.31 -7.98
C LEU A 229 5.04 -2.13 -8.78
N TYR A 230 4.62 -1.92 -10.03
CA TYR A 230 5.10 -0.79 -10.83
C TYR A 230 4.66 0.57 -10.26
N LYS A 231 3.38 0.72 -9.88
CA LYS A 231 2.91 1.94 -9.19
C LYS A 231 3.70 2.24 -7.91
N ALA A 232 4.16 1.21 -7.20
CA ALA A 232 5.02 1.37 -6.03
C ALA A 232 6.45 1.86 -6.37
N THR A 233 7.02 1.51 -7.54
CA THR A 233 8.32 2.07 -7.98
C THR A 233 8.20 3.49 -8.53
N GLN A 234 7.06 3.83 -9.13
CA GLN A 234 6.79 5.19 -9.65
C GLN A 234 6.41 6.19 -8.56
N ALA A 235 5.84 5.73 -7.43
CA ALA A 235 5.49 6.60 -6.31
C ALA A 235 6.71 7.38 -5.78
N ASN A 236 6.54 8.68 -5.49
CA ASN A 236 7.56 9.52 -4.85
C ASN A 236 7.71 9.25 -3.33
N SER A 237 7.69 7.97 -2.97
CA SER A 237 7.94 7.46 -1.63
C SER A 237 9.43 7.35 -1.36
N SER A 238 9.84 7.75 -0.15
CA SER A 238 11.17 7.49 0.39
C SER A 238 11.36 6.03 0.82
N THR A 239 10.27 5.26 0.97
CA THR A 239 10.27 3.89 1.48
C THR A 239 10.31 2.87 0.33
N THR A 240 9.45 2.99 -0.68
CA THR A 240 9.40 1.99 -1.77
C THR A 240 10.51 2.17 -2.81
N LYS A 241 10.98 3.40 -3.08
CA LYS A 241 12.13 3.63 -3.98
C LYS A 241 13.44 3.01 -3.49
N THR A 242 13.53 2.68 -2.19
CA THR A 242 14.70 2.04 -1.58
C THR A 242 14.47 0.56 -1.23
N ASP A 243 13.28 0.01 -1.45
CA ASP A 243 13.02 -1.41 -1.15
C ASP A 243 13.55 -2.30 -2.28
N ALA A 244 14.64 -3.02 -2.01
CA ALA A 244 15.22 -3.97 -2.94
C ALA A 244 14.30 -5.16 -3.25
N VAL A 245 13.42 -5.56 -2.32
CA VAL A 245 12.49 -6.69 -2.50
C VAL A 245 11.41 -6.34 -3.51
N LEU A 246 10.98 -5.08 -3.58
CA LEU A 246 10.06 -4.58 -4.60
C LEU A 246 10.63 -4.80 -6.02
N TYR A 247 11.85 -4.32 -6.27
CA TYR A 247 12.51 -4.52 -7.56
C TYR A 247 12.84 -6.00 -7.83
N GLN A 248 13.27 -6.76 -6.80
CA GLN A 248 13.51 -8.21 -6.91
C GLN A 248 12.23 -8.97 -7.31
N THR A 249 11.07 -8.60 -6.77
CA THR A 249 9.78 -9.26 -7.08
C THR A 249 9.44 -9.10 -8.56
N ILE A 250 9.64 -7.92 -9.14
CA ILE A 250 9.47 -7.67 -10.57
C ILE A 250 10.52 -8.44 -11.39
N ALA A 251 11.78 -8.49 -10.93
CA ALA A 251 12.86 -9.23 -11.58
C ALA A 251 12.61 -10.74 -11.62
N LEU A 252 12.04 -11.31 -10.55
CA LEU A 252 11.66 -12.72 -10.44
C LEU A 252 10.59 -13.09 -11.47
N TYR A 253 9.58 -12.25 -11.70
CA TYR A 253 8.58 -12.49 -12.77
C TYR A 253 9.25 -12.64 -14.13
N TYR A 254 10.11 -11.69 -14.50
CA TYR A 254 10.78 -11.73 -15.79
C TYR A 254 11.77 -12.91 -15.91
N ARG A 255 12.50 -13.24 -14.84
CA ARG A 255 13.38 -14.43 -14.81
C ARG A 255 12.59 -15.72 -15.01
N ASP A 256 11.43 -15.85 -14.37
CA ASP A 256 10.57 -17.04 -14.52
C ASP A 256 10.07 -17.16 -15.99
N GLN A 257 9.86 -16.04 -16.70
CA GLN A 257 9.57 -16.04 -18.15
C GLN A 257 10.81 -16.36 -19.01
N VAL A 258 12.01 -15.88 -18.65
CA VAL A 258 13.27 -16.26 -19.33
C VAL A 258 13.51 -17.77 -19.24
N ALA A 259 13.26 -18.37 -18.08
CA ALA A 259 13.35 -19.81 -17.88
C ALA A 259 12.33 -20.57 -18.74
N ARG A 260 11.05 -20.18 -18.67
CA ARG A 260 9.95 -20.77 -19.46
C ARG A 260 10.24 -20.76 -20.96
N LEU A 261 10.74 -19.64 -21.50
CA LEU A 261 11.15 -19.53 -22.90
C LEU A 261 12.38 -20.39 -23.22
N GLY A 262 13.30 -20.56 -22.27
CA GLY A 262 14.45 -21.46 -22.43
C GLY A 262 14.03 -22.92 -22.59
N ASP A 263 13.09 -23.38 -21.77
CA ASP A 263 12.51 -24.73 -21.88
C ASP A 263 11.76 -24.92 -23.21
N GLU A 264 11.02 -23.88 -23.66
CA GLU A 264 10.30 -23.85 -24.94
C GLU A 264 11.26 -23.93 -26.15
N ILE A 265 12.36 -23.17 -26.13
CA ILE A 265 13.45 -23.23 -27.12
C ILE A 265 14.10 -24.62 -27.14
N VAL A 266 14.36 -25.21 -25.97
CA VAL A 266 14.97 -26.54 -25.83
C VAL A 266 14.02 -27.68 -26.23
N ALA A 267 12.71 -27.48 -26.16
CA ALA A 267 11.73 -28.40 -26.74
C ALA A 267 11.74 -28.27 -28.27
N LYS A 268 11.58 -27.05 -28.79
CA LYS A 268 11.54 -26.77 -30.23
C LYS A 268 12.78 -27.22 -30.98
N LEU A 269 13.98 -27.01 -30.42
CA LEU A 269 15.22 -27.50 -31.02
C LEU A 269 15.31 -29.03 -31.08
N LYS A 270 14.56 -29.80 -30.28
CA LYS A 270 14.49 -31.27 -30.44
C LYS A 270 13.54 -31.66 -31.58
N GLU A 271 12.44 -30.93 -31.73
CA GLU A 271 11.47 -31.12 -32.84
C GLU A 271 12.10 -30.81 -34.21
N THR A 272 13.06 -29.88 -34.27
CA THR A 272 13.70 -29.40 -35.52
C THR A 272 15.09 -30.00 -35.79
N GLU A 273 15.46 -31.12 -35.18
CA GLU A 273 16.80 -31.73 -35.29
C GLU A 273 17.98 -30.79 -34.94
N ASN A 274 17.72 -29.82 -34.05
CA ASN A 274 18.59 -28.71 -33.63
C ASN A 274 18.78 -27.60 -34.69
N GLN A 275 17.92 -27.54 -35.71
CA GLN A 275 17.90 -26.44 -36.67
C GLN A 275 17.25 -25.19 -36.03
N ALA A 276 17.92 -24.05 -36.15
CA ALA A 276 17.39 -22.76 -35.75
C ALA A 276 16.37 -22.24 -36.78
N THR A 277 15.15 -22.78 -36.73
CA THR A 277 14.01 -22.30 -37.52
C THR A 277 13.60 -20.89 -37.10
N ASP A 278 12.80 -20.20 -37.91
CA ASP A 278 12.39 -18.84 -37.59
C ASP A 278 11.46 -18.77 -36.36
N GLU A 279 10.76 -19.85 -36.02
CA GLU A 279 10.06 -20.02 -34.73
C GLU A 279 11.05 -20.03 -33.56
N VAL A 280 12.13 -20.82 -33.65
CA VAL A 280 13.19 -20.87 -32.63
C VAL A 280 13.89 -19.50 -32.49
N LYS A 281 14.21 -18.83 -33.60
CA LYS A 281 14.78 -17.47 -33.58
C LYS A 281 13.84 -16.46 -32.92
N ALA A 282 12.55 -16.51 -33.21
CA ALA A 282 11.56 -15.63 -32.60
C ALA A 282 11.44 -15.85 -31.08
N LEU A 283 11.50 -17.10 -30.61
CA LEU A 283 11.54 -17.43 -29.19
C LEU A 283 12.84 -16.94 -28.52
N ILE A 284 14.01 -17.12 -29.15
CA ILE A 284 15.30 -16.59 -28.68
C ILE A 284 15.26 -15.05 -28.59
N ALA A 285 14.74 -14.37 -29.62
CA ALA A 285 14.59 -12.92 -29.62
C ALA A 285 13.66 -12.44 -28.49
N LEU A 286 12.56 -13.14 -28.24
CA LEU A 286 11.67 -12.85 -27.11
C LEU A 286 12.34 -13.11 -25.75
N GLN A 287 13.11 -14.20 -25.62
CA GLN A 287 13.89 -14.49 -24.40
C GLN A 287 14.96 -13.43 -24.13
N LYS A 288 15.63 -12.92 -25.17
CA LYS A 288 16.55 -11.78 -25.07
C LYS A 288 15.82 -10.52 -24.56
N GLY A 289 14.63 -10.22 -25.08
CA GLY A 289 13.79 -9.11 -24.58
C GLY A 289 13.35 -9.26 -23.11
N TYR A 290 12.94 -10.46 -22.68
CA TYR A 290 12.61 -10.73 -21.27
C TYR A 290 13.86 -10.66 -20.37
N SER A 291 15.02 -11.03 -20.88
CA SER A 291 16.29 -10.94 -20.17
C SER A 291 16.70 -9.49 -19.92
N ASP A 292 16.57 -8.58 -20.90
CA ASP A 292 16.84 -7.15 -20.69
C ASP A 292 15.94 -6.54 -19.60
N ARG A 293 14.65 -6.91 -19.59
CA ARG A 293 13.71 -6.52 -18.54
C ARG A 293 14.08 -7.06 -17.15
N ALA A 294 14.54 -8.30 -17.07
CA ALA A 294 14.99 -8.91 -15.82
C ALA A 294 16.30 -8.30 -15.29
N ILE A 295 17.27 -8.02 -16.17
CA ILE A 295 18.57 -7.42 -15.82
C ILE A 295 18.36 -6.00 -15.28
N ASP A 296 17.50 -5.18 -15.91
CA ASP A 296 17.13 -3.86 -15.38
C ASP A 296 16.58 -3.96 -13.95
N ALA A 297 15.60 -4.83 -13.71
CA ALA A 297 14.96 -4.98 -12.41
C ALA A 297 15.92 -5.54 -11.33
N TYR A 298 16.76 -6.52 -11.66
CA TYR A 298 17.80 -7.03 -10.74
C TYR A 298 18.88 -5.99 -10.45
N ALA A 299 19.29 -5.19 -11.45
CA ALA A 299 20.27 -4.12 -11.26
C ALA A 299 19.73 -3.04 -10.30
N ARG A 300 18.45 -2.64 -10.45
CA ARG A 300 17.79 -1.72 -9.50
C ARG A 300 17.76 -2.31 -8.09
N ALA A 301 17.36 -3.58 -7.94
CA ALA A 301 17.36 -4.27 -6.65
C ALA A 301 18.76 -4.27 -5.99
N TYR A 302 19.81 -4.61 -6.74
CA TYR A 302 21.19 -4.65 -6.24
C TYR A 302 21.75 -3.27 -5.88
N SER A 303 21.35 -2.22 -6.61
CA SER A 303 21.76 -0.83 -6.37
C SER A 303 21.13 -0.22 -5.11
N VAL A 304 19.86 -0.53 -4.81
CA VAL A 304 19.16 0.02 -3.61
C VAL A 304 19.30 -0.85 -2.36
N ALA A 305 19.66 -2.12 -2.49
CA ALA A 305 19.82 -3.02 -1.35
C ALA A 305 20.85 -2.53 -0.32
N ASP A 306 20.50 -2.66 0.96
CA ASP A 306 21.30 -2.25 2.12
C ASP A 306 22.74 -2.81 2.05
N LYS A 307 23.72 -1.92 2.24
CA LYS A 307 25.15 -2.23 1.99
C LYS A 307 25.89 -2.75 3.23
N SER A 308 25.20 -3.02 4.33
CA SER A 308 25.80 -3.59 5.54
C SER A 308 26.34 -5.02 5.31
N ALA A 309 27.31 -5.43 6.14
CA ALA A 309 27.87 -6.78 6.07
C ALA A 309 26.81 -7.88 6.30
N ALA A 310 25.80 -7.61 7.13
CA ALA A 310 24.69 -8.55 7.39
C ALA A 310 23.85 -8.83 6.13
N ASN A 311 23.67 -7.83 5.26
CA ASN A 311 22.89 -7.95 4.03
C ASN A 311 23.74 -8.38 2.81
N LYS A 312 25.06 -8.59 2.98
CA LYS A 312 25.96 -9.00 1.89
C LYS A 312 25.47 -10.27 1.15
N PRO A 313 25.04 -11.37 1.81
CA PRO A 313 24.62 -12.58 1.10
C PRO A 313 23.42 -12.35 0.18
N TYR A 314 22.48 -11.50 0.59
CA TYR A 314 21.34 -11.11 -0.26
C TYR A 314 21.80 -10.29 -1.47
N ARG A 315 22.71 -9.32 -1.28
CA ARG A 315 23.28 -8.54 -2.40
C ARG A 315 24.11 -9.40 -3.36
N ASP A 316 24.88 -10.35 -2.86
CA ASP A 316 25.63 -11.31 -3.68
C ASP A 316 24.66 -12.18 -4.51
N GLY A 317 23.56 -12.66 -3.92
CA GLY A 317 22.53 -13.44 -4.61
C GLY A 317 21.77 -12.67 -5.70
N LEU A 318 21.47 -11.39 -5.46
CA LEU A 318 20.95 -10.49 -6.50
C LEU A 318 21.95 -10.32 -7.65
N LEU A 319 23.24 -10.12 -7.34
CA LEU A 319 24.28 -9.93 -8.34
C LEU A 319 24.56 -11.20 -9.17
N SER A 320 24.50 -12.40 -8.56
CA SER A 320 24.60 -13.66 -9.31
C SER A 320 23.42 -13.81 -10.27
N SER A 321 22.18 -13.65 -9.76
CA SER A 321 20.96 -13.73 -10.57
C SER A 321 21.01 -12.80 -11.78
N LEU A 322 21.53 -11.58 -11.58
CA LEU A 322 21.79 -10.60 -12.64
C LEU A 322 22.83 -11.10 -13.64
N LYS A 323 24.02 -11.52 -13.19
CA LYS A 323 25.12 -11.97 -14.06
C LYS A 323 24.76 -13.24 -14.84
N ASP A 324 23.93 -14.12 -14.28
CA ASP A 324 23.47 -15.34 -14.96
C ASP A 324 22.46 -15.03 -16.08
N ILE A 325 21.53 -14.09 -15.87
CA ILE A 325 20.63 -13.63 -16.95
C ILE A 325 21.38 -12.78 -17.99
N TYR A 326 22.40 -12.01 -17.56
CA TYR A 326 23.28 -11.26 -18.48
C TYR A 326 24.05 -12.20 -19.42
N ARG A 327 24.53 -13.34 -18.91
CA ARG A 327 25.14 -14.41 -19.72
C ARG A 327 24.16 -15.00 -20.73
N ILE A 328 22.90 -15.23 -20.36
CA ILE A 328 21.84 -15.70 -21.29
C ILE A 328 21.60 -14.65 -22.38
N ARG A 329 21.41 -13.37 -21.99
CA ARG A 329 21.11 -12.26 -22.89
C ARG A 329 22.15 -12.02 -23.99
N TYR A 330 23.43 -12.19 -23.65
CA TYR A 330 24.56 -11.90 -24.53
C TYR A 330 25.34 -13.15 -24.93
N GLU A 331 24.81 -14.36 -24.70
CA GLU A 331 25.45 -15.64 -25.03
C GLU A 331 26.87 -15.79 -24.44
N GLY A 332 27.12 -15.15 -23.29
CA GLY A 332 28.44 -15.04 -22.66
C GLY A 332 29.44 -14.09 -23.35
N LYS A 333 29.06 -13.39 -24.43
CA LYS A 333 29.93 -12.56 -25.28
C LYS A 333 30.17 -11.12 -24.76
N ARG A 334 29.59 -10.75 -23.60
CA ARG A 334 29.77 -9.44 -22.96
C ARG A 334 30.16 -9.61 -21.49
N GLU A 335 31.05 -8.75 -21.01
CA GLU A 335 31.53 -8.71 -19.62
C GLU A 335 31.26 -7.37 -18.91
N ASP A 336 30.75 -6.35 -19.63
CA ASP A 336 30.51 -4.97 -19.17
C ASP A 336 29.29 -4.80 -18.22
N VAL A 337 28.92 -5.87 -17.51
CA VAL A 337 27.75 -5.93 -16.62
C VAL A 337 27.76 -4.85 -15.52
N ASP A 338 28.94 -4.52 -14.97
CA ASP A 338 29.06 -3.51 -13.92
C ASP A 338 28.90 -2.06 -14.47
N ALA A 339 29.18 -1.84 -15.76
CA ALA A 339 28.85 -0.59 -16.47
C ALA A 339 27.34 -0.50 -16.76
N TYR A 340 26.70 -1.61 -17.15
CA TYR A 340 25.24 -1.67 -17.31
C TYR A 340 24.52 -1.32 -15.99
N ILE A 341 24.91 -1.95 -14.88
CA ILE A 341 24.38 -1.71 -13.53
C ILE A 341 24.50 -0.23 -13.16
N SER A 342 25.67 0.38 -13.44
CA SER A 342 25.92 1.79 -13.17
C SER A 342 24.98 2.73 -13.94
N SER A 343 24.48 2.30 -15.11
CA SER A 343 23.55 3.08 -15.95
C SER A 343 22.07 2.92 -15.60
N VAL A 344 21.67 1.90 -14.84
CA VAL A 344 20.24 1.53 -14.74
C VAL A 344 19.40 2.59 -14.02
N MET A 345 19.96 3.18 -12.95
CA MET A 345 19.23 4.09 -12.06
C MET A 345 18.97 5.48 -12.66
N SER A 346 19.69 5.86 -13.74
CA SER A 346 19.43 7.12 -14.46
C SER A 346 18.32 6.99 -15.51
N LYS A 347 17.87 5.77 -15.81
CA LYS A 347 16.78 5.47 -16.75
C LYS A 347 15.48 5.21 -15.98
N PRO A 348 14.31 5.67 -16.45
CA PRO A 348 13.01 5.21 -15.94
C PRO A 348 12.93 3.68 -15.97
N MET A 349 12.28 3.08 -14.97
CA MET A 349 12.06 1.63 -14.97
C MET A 349 11.06 1.27 -16.07
N PRO A 350 11.32 0.24 -16.91
CA PRO A 350 10.35 -0.26 -17.87
C PRO A 350 9.06 -0.73 -17.18
N ASP A 351 7.92 -0.35 -17.73
CA ASP A 351 6.60 -0.77 -17.24
C ASP A 351 6.39 -2.29 -17.45
N PRO A 352 6.24 -3.09 -16.39
CA PRO A 352 6.06 -4.54 -16.48
C PRO A 352 4.66 -4.97 -16.93
N THR A 353 3.72 -4.04 -17.14
CA THR A 353 2.45 -4.33 -17.81
C THR A 353 2.55 -4.15 -19.33
N THR A 354 3.67 -3.64 -19.86
CA THR A 354 3.88 -3.54 -21.32
C THR A 354 4.33 -4.88 -21.90
N LYS A 355 3.80 -5.23 -23.08
CA LYS A 355 4.27 -6.40 -23.83
C LYS A 355 5.77 -6.26 -24.12
N VAL A 356 6.53 -7.30 -23.78
CA VAL A 356 7.96 -7.37 -24.06
C VAL A 356 8.18 -7.49 -25.58
N ALA A 357 9.03 -6.63 -26.12
CA ALA A 357 9.44 -6.68 -27.52
C ALA A 357 10.55 -7.74 -27.71
N PRO A 358 10.51 -8.56 -28.77
CA PRO A 358 11.66 -9.38 -29.17
C PRO A 358 12.85 -8.50 -29.56
N VAL A 359 14.06 -8.99 -29.31
CA VAL A 359 15.32 -8.30 -29.66
C VAL A 359 16.07 -9.11 -30.72
N GLY A 360 16.35 -8.48 -31.86
CA GLY A 360 17.08 -9.08 -32.98
C GLY A 360 18.55 -9.36 -32.67
N GLU A 361 19.21 -10.13 -33.54
CA GLU A 361 20.57 -10.62 -33.27
C GLU A 361 21.68 -9.59 -33.58
N ASP A 362 21.38 -8.58 -34.39
CA ASP A 362 22.35 -7.59 -34.88
C ASP A 362 22.73 -6.49 -33.88
N GLU A 363 22.05 -6.34 -32.74
CA GLU A 363 22.44 -5.36 -31.70
C GLU A 363 23.65 -5.81 -30.85
N THR A 364 24.75 -6.09 -31.57
CA THR A 364 26.10 -5.85 -31.06
C THR A 364 26.34 -4.33 -31.02
N THR A 365 25.57 -3.64 -30.17
CA THR A 365 25.81 -2.26 -29.75
C THR A 365 27.10 -2.20 -28.94
N ALA A 366 28.23 -2.21 -29.66
CA ALA A 366 29.50 -1.71 -29.18
C ALA A 366 29.29 -0.27 -28.69
N ALA A 367 29.97 0.11 -27.62
CA ALA A 367 29.84 1.45 -27.08
C ALA A 367 30.44 2.47 -28.07
N THR A 368 29.57 3.14 -28.85
CA THR A 368 29.99 4.19 -29.78
C THR A 368 30.54 5.38 -29.00
N THR A 369 31.86 5.41 -28.84
CA THR A 369 32.60 6.56 -28.33
C THR A 369 32.52 7.69 -29.35
N THR A 370 31.53 8.56 -29.20
CA THR A 370 31.27 9.69 -30.10
C THR A 370 32.51 10.57 -30.26
N PRO A 371 33.11 10.66 -31.47
CA PRO A 371 34.16 11.63 -31.74
C PRO A 371 33.50 13.00 -31.93
N THR A 372 33.86 14.00 -31.13
CA THR A 372 33.29 15.35 -31.24
C THR A 372 33.81 16.04 -32.52
N THR A 373 33.10 15.88 -33.63
CA THR A 373 33.37 16.61 -34.88
C THR A 373 32.72 17.98 -34.88
N THR A 374 33.51 19.01 -34.58
CA THR A 374 33.11 20.42 -34.70
C THR A 374 32.69 20.75 -36.13
N THR A 375 31.41 21.06 -36.34
CA THR A 375 30.88 21.55 -37.61
C THR A 375 30.69 23.06 -37.59
N THR A 376 31.40 23.76 -38.47
CA THR A 376 31.33 25.22 -38.64
C THR A 376 30.01 25.62 -39.34
N PRO A 377 29.21 26.56 -38.81
CA PRO A 377 28.04 27.07 -39.51
C PRO A 377 28.43 27.92 -40.73
N THR A 378 27.85 27.64 -41.90
CA THR A 378 27.93 28.50 -43.09
C THR A 378 26.81 29.54 -43.11
N THR A 379 27.17 30.80 -43.35
CA THR A 379 26.25 31.95 -43.30
C THR A 379 25.65 32.29 -44.67
N PRO A 380 24.34 32.56 -44.79
CA PRO A 380 23.77 33.26 -45.93
C PRO A 380 23.99 34.79 -45.84
N SER A 381 24.45 35.39 -46.94
CA SER A 381 24.42 36.84 -47.18
C SER A 381 23.05 37.22 -47.80
N THR A 382 22.49 38.44 -47.78
CA THR A 382 23.01 39.79 -47.47
C THR A 382 21.86 40.75 -47.11
N ALA A 383 22.01 41.68 -46.14
CA ALA A 383 21.35 43.00 -46.12
C ALA A 383 21.92 43.92 -45.00
N LYS A 384 21.88 45.25 -45.21
CA LYS A 384 22.33 46.38 -44.34
C LYS A 384 21.29 47.54 -44.54
N PRO A 385 21.29 48.70 -43.82
CA PRO A 385 22.25 49.20 -42.83
C PRO A 385 21.74 49.99 -41.59
N GLY A 386 22.65 50.21 -40.62
CA GLY A 386 22.62 51.31 -39.62
C GLY A 386 22.58 50.83 -38.15
N THR A 387 23.32 51.39 -37.18
CA THR A 387 24.42 52.39 -37.17
C THR A 387 25.33 52.17 -35.95
N THR A 388 26.61 52.53 -36.03
CA THR A 388 27.68 52.44 -35.00
C THR A 388 27.67 53.63 -34.00
N PRO A 389 28.57 53.76 -32.99
CA PRO A 389 29.75 52.94 -32.56
C PRO A 389 29.46 52.14 -31.24
N ALA A 390 30.37 51.65 -30.37
CA ALA A 390 31.84 51.69 -30.13
C ALA A 390 32.25 50.46 -29.23
N THR A 391 33.45 50.14 -28.72
CA THR A 391 34.87 50.63 -28.80
C THR A 391 35.82 49.50 -28.29
N THR A 392 37.09 49.43 -28.76
CA THR A 392 38.32 48.85 -28.09
C THR A 392 38.33 47.42 -27.46
N LYS A 393 39.44 46.66 -27.37
CA LYS A 393 40.72 46.46 -28.11
C LYS A 393 41.39 45.14 -27.56
N PRO A 394 42.52 44.59 -28.11
CA PRO A 394 42.84 43.14 -28.02
C PRO A 394 44.24 42.73 -27.47
N ALA A 395 44.44 41.40 -27.35
CA ALA A 395 45.71 40.65 -27.58
C ALA A 395 45.33 39.25 -28.16
N THR A 396 45.97 38.55 -29.12
CA THR A 396 47.40 38.18 -29.43
C THR A 396 48.00 37.26 -28.33
N THR A 397 48.65 36.11 -28.58
CA THR A 397 49.56 35.67 -29.68
C THR A 397 49.40 34.19 -30.13
N THR A 398 50.31 33.71 -31.01
CA THR A 398 50.23 32.48 -31.86
C THR A 398 51.34 31.41 -31.50
N PRO A 399 51.70 30.33 -32.26
CA PRO A 399 51.83 28.97 -31.68
C PRO A 399 53.18 28.22 -32.00
N LYS A 400 53.13 26.88 -32.25
CA LYS A 400 54.12 25.98 -32.93
C LYS A 400 55.12 25.25 -31.98
N PRO A 401 55.80 24.12 -32.34
CA PRO A 401 55.61 23.08 -33.39
C PRO A 401 55.35 21.63 -32.88
N ALA A 402 55.22 20.68 -33.82
CA ALA A 402 55.00 19.23 -33.63
C ALA A 402 56.22 18.34 -33.99
N THR A 403 56.14 17.03 -33.66
CA THR A 403 56.87 15.87 -34.24
C THR A 403 56.15 14.55 -33.86
N THR A 404 56.34 13.36 -34.46
CA THR A 404 56.19 12.88 -35.86
C THR A 404 56.33 11.33 -35.89
N THR A 405 55.57 10.59 -36.73
CA THR A 405 55.90 9.25 -37.34
C THR A 405 56.12 8.02 -36.41
N LYS A 406 55.94 6.72 -36.78
CA LYS A 406 55.40 5.98 -37.96
C LYS A 406 54.84 4.57 -37.48
N PRO A 407 54.65 3.47 -38.27
CA PRO A 407 53.58 2.48 -38.00
C PRO A 407 54.06 1.02 -37.79
N LEU A 408 53.11 0.07 -37.71
CA LEU A 408 53.13 -1.13 -38.56
C LEU A 408 51.72 -1.70 -38.81
N SER A 409 51.61 -2.80 -39.57
CA SER A 409 50.36 -3.38 -40.08
C SER A 409 50.44 -4.91 -40.12
N SER A 410 49.31 -5.60 -39.92
CA SER A 410 49.01 -6.85 -40.61
C SER A 410 47.53 -7.24 -40.51
N THR A 411 47.03 -7.95 -41.54
CA THR A 411 45.68 -8.50 -41.66
C THR A 411 45.70 -10.02 -41.53
N THR A 412 44.65 -10.61 -40.94
CA THR A 412 44.21 -11.98 -41.25
C THR A 412 42.69 -12.03 -41.30
N THR A 413 42.13 -12.84 -42.19
CA THR A 413 40.69 -13.08 -42.34
C THR A 413 40.39 -14.54 -42.08
N THR A 414 39.29 -14.83 -41.37
CA THR A 414 38.74 -16.20 -41.28
C THR A 414 37.23 -16.14 -41.11
N GLU A 415 36.51 -16.85 -41.97
CA GLU A 415 35.07 -17.07 -41.83
C GLU A 415 34.78 -18.03 -40.66
N SER A 416 33.59 -17.95 -40.07
CA SER A 416 33.14 -18.88 -39.02
C SER A 416 31.65 -19.15 -39.15
N THR A 417 31.29 -20.41 -39.37
CA THR A 417 29.90 -20.87 -39.43
C THR A 417 29.33 -20.99 -38.01
N THR A 418 28.35 -20.15 -37.67
CA THR A 418 27.80 -20.09 -36.31
C THR A 418 27.00 -21.34 -35.93
N LYS A 419 27.65 -22.26 -35.24
CA LYS A 419 27.01 -23.41 -34.59
C LYS A 419 26.35 -22.97 -33.28
N VAL A 420 25.03 -22.83 -33.29
CA VAL A 420 24.24 -22.47 -32.09
C VAL A 420 24.51 -23.47 -30.97
N THR A 421 25.26 -23.04 -29.97
CA THR A 421 25.65 -23.88 -28.84
C THR A 421 24.62 -23.72 -27.73
N VAL A 422 23.74 -24.70 -27.59
CA VAL A 422 22.73 -24.73 -26.52
C VAL A 422 23.43 -24.94 -25.17
N SER A 423 23.76 -23.84 -24.51
CA SER A 423 24.24 -23.84 -23.14
C SER A 423 23.18 -24.42 -22.22
N LYS A 424 23.32 -25.71 -21.87
CA LYS A 424 22.55 -26.32 -20.78
C LYS A 424 22.88 -25.61 -19.48
N THR A 425 22.10 -24.61 -19.11
CA THR A 425 22.00 -24.17 -17.73
C THR A 425 21.48 -25.36 -16.92
N ASN A 426 22.35 -26.02 -16.16
CA ASN A 426 21.90 -26.91 -15.09
C ASN A 426 20.96 -26.09 -14.20
N GLY A 427 19.70 -26.51 -14.14
CA GLY A 427 18.71 -25.92 -13.24
C GLY A 427 19.17 -26.12 -11.81
N SER A 428 19.89 -25.14 -11.25
CA SER A 428 20.17 -25.07 -9.82
C SER A 428 18.85 -24.81 -9.13
N ASN A 429 18.16 -25.89 -8.80
CA ASN A 429 16.85 -25.88 -8.18
C ASN A 429 17.01 -25.38 -6.74
N SER A 430 17.05 -24.06 -6.58
CA SER A 430 17.07 -23.39 -5.28
C SER A 430 15.69 -23.45 -4.65
N SER A 431 15.23 -24.67 -4.37
CA SER A 431 14.22 -24.91 -3.35
C SER A 431 14.80 -24.44 -2.02
N ASN A 432 14.13 -23.49 -1.38
CA ASN A 432 14.34 -23.22 0.05
C ASN A 432 13.65 -24.33 0.85
N GLU A 433 14.16 -25.55 0.71
CA GLU A 433 13.66 -26.74 1.36
C GLU A 433 14.20 -26.79 2.79
N ALA A 434 13.31 -26.53 3.76
CA ALA A 434 13.68 -26.39 5.16
C ALA A 434 14.16 -27.75 5.72
N THR A 435 15.47 -27.91 5.87
CA THR A 435 16.08 -29.14 6.39
C THR A 435 15.74 -29.34 7.87
N THR A 436 14.75 -30.19 8.13
CA THR A 436 14.34 -30.60 9.48
C THR A 436 15.43 -31.45 10.14
N ASN A 437 16.34 -30.80 10.86
CA ASN A 437 17.48 -31.47 11.49
C ASN A 437 17.08 -32.16 12.81
N THR A 438 16.52 -33.36 12.69
CA THR A 438 15.97 -34.16 13.81
C THR A 438 17.08 -34.77 14.69
N SER A 439 17.69 -33.94 15.55
CA SER A 439 18.61 -34.43 16.59
C SER A 439 17.82 -34.96 17.79
N ALA A 440 17.65 -36.28 17.86
CA ALA A 440 16.97 -36.95 18.97
C ALA A 440 17.81 -36.85 20.26
N LYS A 441 17.33 -36.09 21.26
CA LYS A 441 17.94 -36.03 22.60
C LYS A 441 17.02 -36.65 23.64
N THR A 442 17.30 -37.90 23.99
CA THR A 442 16.57 -38.70 24.98
C THR A 442 16.48 -37.96 26.33
N LYS A 443 15.27 -37.89 26.90
CA LYS A 443 15.03 -37.34 28.24
C LYS A 443 14.31 -38.37 29.11
N THR A 444 14.98 -38.80 30.16
CA THR A 444 14.50 -39.77 31.16
C THR A 444 13.20 -39.27 31.85
N PRO A 445 12.19 -40.13 32.10
CA PRO A 445 10.95 -39.71 32.75
C PRO A 445 11.15 -39.29 34.21
N ALA A 446 10.41 -38.26 34.64
CA ALA A 446 10.48 -37.73 36.00
C ALA A 446 9.75 -38.63 37.02
N LYS A 447 10.31 -38.70 38.24
CA LYS A 447 9.88 -39.60 39.31
C LYS A 447 8.63 -39.09 40.04
N LYS A 448 7.58 -39.91 40.08
CA LYS A 448 6.30 -39.63 40.79
C LYS A 448 6.52 -39.54 42.31
N PRO A 449 6.09 -38.45 43.00
CA PRO A 449 6.15 -38.37 44.46
C PRO A 449 5.03 -39.20 45.12
N ALA A 450 5.32 -39.76 46.30
CA ALA A 450 4.39 -40.55 47.10
C ALA A 450 3.76 -39.71 48.24
N PRO A 451 2.56 -40.05 48.74
CA PRO A 451 1.85 -39.26 49.75
C PRO A 451 2.45 -39.42 51.16
N LYS A 452 2.50 -38.33 51.93
CA LYS A 452 2.80 -38.38 53.38
C LYS A 452 1.55 -38.79 54.17
N LYS A 453 1.72 -39.70 55.14
CA LYS A 453 0.68 -40.05 56.13
C LYS A 453 0.54 -38.95 57.21
N LYS A 454 -0.63 -38.89 57.86
CA LYS A 454 -0.88 -38.15 59.11
C LYS A 454 -0.69 -39.06 60.33
N GLY A 455 -0.45 -38.46 61.50
CA GLY A 455 -0.45 -39.12 62.81
C GLY A 455 0.91 -39.75 63.20
N THR A 456 1.29 -39.83 64.48
CA THR A 456 0.65 -39.29 65.73
C THR A 456 1.68 -39.25 66.85
N ARG A 457 1.82 -38.11 67.54
CA ARG A 457 1.57 -38.00 68.99
C ARG A 457 1.43 -36.53 69.39
#